data_AF-A0A972Q5A6-F1
#
_entry.id   AF-A0A972Q5A6-F1
#
_cell.length_a   1.000
_cell.length_b   1.000
_cell.length_c   1.000
_cell.angle_alpha   90.00
_cell.angle_beta   90.00
_cell.angle_gamma   90.00
#
_symmetry.space_group_name_H-M   'P 1'
#
loop_
_entity.id
_entity.type
_entity.pdbx_description
1 polymer ?
#
loop_
_entity_poly.entity_id
_entity_poly.type
_entity_poly.pdbx_seq_one_letter_code
_entity_poly.pdbx_strand_id
1 'polypeptide(L)'
;MHGEFIPEGPEILSIAGTVGTEVYSILGLPAVDPELMKIYHAFSHLHGEFRSRLAQALWEAENEMKVKGISASSPDAGGILSAAFSKWGIAPNPKQ
;
A
#
# COMPACT_ATOMS: atom_id res chain seq x y z
N MET A 1 -21.18 -10.73 -15.50
CA MET A 1 -21.25 -9.35 -16.02
C MET A 1 -19.89 -8.73 -15.78
N HIS A 2 -19.05 -8.62 -16.80
CA HIS A 2 -17.78 -7.90 -16.74
C HIS A 2 -17.93 -6.66 -17.62
N GLY A 3 -17.85 -5.46 -17.05
CA GLY A 3 -17.91 -4.19 -17.81
C GLY A 3 -18.90 -3.13 -17.35
N GLU A 4 -19.64 -3.31 -16.24
CA GLU A 4 -20.58 -2.27 -15.75
C GLU A 4 -19.95 -1.24 -14.81
N PHE A 5 -18.71 -1.44 -14.36
CA PHE A 5 -18.06 -0.55 -13.39
C PHE A 5 -16.70 -0.05 -13.89
N ILE A 6 -16.47 1.24 -13.72
CA ILE A 6 -15.17 1.86 -13.89
C ILE A 6 -14.30 1.40 -12.70
N PRO A 7 -13.09 0.88 -12.93
CA PRO A 7 -12.18 0.50 -11.84
C PRO A 7 -11.87 1.69 -10.94
N GLU A 8 -11.92 1.48 -9.62
CA GLU A 8 -11.69 2.53 -8.62
C GLU A 8 -10.60 2.15 -7.61
N GLY A 9 -10.02 3.16 -6.98
CA GLY A 9 -9.06 3.00 -5.87
C GLY A 9 -7.88 2.06 -6.19
N PRO A 10 -7.68 0.95 -5.43
CA PRO A 10 -6.55 0.04 -5.63
C PRO A 10 -6.56 -0.70 -6.98
N GLU A 11 -7.74 -0.87 -7.59
CA GLU A 11 -7.89 -1.60 -8.84
C GLU A 11 -7.32 -0.79 -10.01
N ILE A 12 -7.72 0.49 -10.11
CA ILE A 12 -7.16 1.39 -11.13
C ILE A 12 -5.66 1.61 -10.94
N LEU A 13 -5.17 1.68 -9.70
CA LEU A 13 -3.73 1.79 -9.43
C LEU A 13 -2.95 0.55 -9.92
N SER A 14 -3.54 -0.64 -9.80
CA SER A 14 -2.92 -1.89 -10.29
C SER A 14 -2.89 -1.94 -11.81
N ILE A 15 -3.93 -1.45 -12.48
CA ILE A 15 -3.96 -1.30 -13.93
C ILE A 15 -2.92 -0.26 -14.37
N ALA A 16 -2.87 0.90 -13.72
CA ALA A 16 -1.91 1.96 -14.03
C ALA A 16 -0.46 1.52 -13.89
N GLY A 17 -0.14 0.65 -12.92
CA GLY A 17 1.19 0.07 -12.81
C GLY A 17 1.56 -0.92 -13.92
N THR A 18 0.58 -1.43 -14.66
CA THR A 18 0.79 -2.37 -15.79
C THR A 18 0.83 -1.64 -17.13
N VAL A 19 -0.09 -0.69 -17.36
CA VAL A 19 -0.27 -0.02 -18.66
C VAL A 19 0.13 1.46 -18.68
N GLY A 20 0.43 2.06 -17.53
CA GLY A 20 0.75 3.49 -17.39
C GLY A 20 -0.39 4.31 -16.78
N THR A 21 -0.05 5.48 -16.23
CA THR A 21 -1.00 6.38 -15.53
C THR A 21 -2.01 7.04 -16.46
N GLU A 22 -1.81 6.97 -17.77
CA GLU A 22 -2.72 7.49 -18.80
C GLU A 22 -4.13 6.89 -18.68
N VAL A 23 -4.24 5.69 -18.08
CA VAL A 23 -5.53 5.02 -17.84
C VAL A 23 -6.49 5.87 -16.98
N TYR A 24 -5.98 6.71 -16.06
CA TYR A 24 -6.83 7.60 -15.28
C TYR A 24 -7.55 8.61 -16.18
N SER A 25 -6.83 9.21 -17.13
CA SER A 25 -7.41 10.16 -18.09
C SER A 25 -8.37 9.46 -19.07
N ILE A 26 -8.06 8.25 -19.51
CA ILE A 26 -8.93 7.44 -20.40
C ILE A 26 -10.27 7.15 -19.73
N LEU A 27 -10.28 6.90 -18.42
CA LEU A 27 -11.48 6.59 -17.64
C LEU A 27 -12.18 7.84 -17.08
N GLY A 28 -11.70 9.04 -17.39
CA GLY A 28 -12.26 10.28 -16.84
C GLY A 28 -12.05 10.45 -15.33
N LEU A 29 -11.08 9.74 -14.75
CA LEU A 29 -10.74 9.80 -13.34
C LEU A 29 -9.76 10.94 -13.07
N PRO A 30 -9.77 11.52 -11.85
CA PRO A 30 -8.77 12.51 -11.46
C PRO A 30 -7.38 11.91 -11.55
N ALA A 31 -6.39 12.76 -11.87
CA ALA A 31 -5.00 12.35 -11.89
C ALA A 31 -4.60 11.73 -10.55
N VAL A 32 -3.86 10.64 -10.61
CA VAL A 32 -3.36 9.94 -9.42
C VAL A 32 -2.46 10.87 -8.60
N ASP A 33 -2.57 10.80 -7.28
CA ASP A 33 -1.72 11.55 -6.37
C ASP A 33 -0.23 11.21 -6.65
N PRO A 34 0.62 12.21 -6.94
CA PRO A 34 2.05 11.99 -7.18
C PRO A 34 2.78 11.29 -6.02
N GLU A 35 2.38 11.51 -4.77
CA GLU A 35 2.95 10.80 -3.62
C GLU A 35 2.55 9.32 -3.61
N LEU A 36 1.29 9.03 -3.93
CA LEU A 36 0.81 7.66 -4.07
C LEU A 36 1.56 6.90 -5.17
N MET A 37 1.88 7.58 -6.29
CA MET A 37 2.72 7.00 -7.34
C MET A 37 4.16 6.76 -6.91
N LYS A 38 4.77 7.66 -6.14
CA LYS A 38 6.11 7.44 -5.58
C LYS A 38 6.13 6.21 -4.69
N ILE A 39 5.12 6.07 -3.83
CA ILE A 39 4.95 4.90 -2.96
C ILE A 39 4.78 3.63 -3.79
N TYR A 40 3.87 3.65 -4.77
CA TYR A 40 3.63 2.51 -5.66
C TYR A 40 4.92 2.07 -6.38
N HIS A 41 5.66 3.01 -6.97
CA HIS A 41 6.93 2.73 -7.63
C HIS A 41 8.01 2.23 -6.67
N ALA A 42 8.09 2.79 -5.46
CA ALA A 42 9.02 2.33 -4.43
C ALA A 42 8.79 0.84 -4.09
N PHE A 43 7.56 0.35 -4.23
CA PHE A 43 7.21 -1.06 -4.00
C PHE A 43 6.97 -1.87 -5.27
N SER A 44 7.21 -1.32 -6.47
CA SER A 44 6.97 -2.01 -7.75
C SER A 44 7.78 -3.29 -7.93
N HIS A 45 8.95 -3.38 -7.27
CA HIS A 45 9.82 -4.55 -7.25
C HIS A 45 9.32 -5.67 -6.31
N LEU A 46 8.32 -5.39 -5.46
CA LEU A 46 7.72 -6.37 -4.57
C LEU A 46 6.69 -7.19 -5.33
N HIS A 47 7.10 -8.36 -5.81
CA HIS A 47 6.24 -9.30 -6.50
C HIS A 47 5.79 -10.46 -5.59
N GLY A 48 4.63 -11.02 -5.88
CA GLY A 48 4.15 -12.27 -5.28
C GLY A 48 3.92 -12.21 -3.77
N GLU A 49 4.31 -13.28 -3.08
CA GLU A 49 4.03 -13.53 -1.66
C GLU A 49 4.52 -12.42 -0.71
N PHE A 50 5.62 -11.73 -1.05
CA PHE A 50 6.15 -10.66 -0.20
C PHE A 50 5.20 -9.46 -0.15
N ARG A 51 4.60 -9.08 -1.29
CA ARG A 51 3.61 -7.99 -1.34
C ARG A 51 2.38 -8.33 -0.51
N SER A 52 1.93 -9.58 -0.55
CA SER A 52 0.81 -10.06 0.28
C SER A 52 1.13 -9.99 1.77
N ARG A 53 2.33 -10.43 2.18
CA ARG A 53 2.79 -10.34 3.57
C ARG A 53 2.91 -8.90 4.06
N LEU A 54 3.43 -8.00 3.22
CA LEU A 54 3.52 -6.57 3.53
C LEU A 54 2.13 -5.92 3.70
N ALA A 55 1.19 -6.23 2.80
CA ALA A 55 -0.17 -5.72 2.92
C ALA A 55 -0.86 -6.20 4.21
N GLN A 56 -0.68 -7.48 4.57
CA GLN A 56 -1.21 -8.03 5.82
C GLN A 56 -0.58 -7.36 7.05
N ALA A 57 0.73 -7.15 7.05
CA ALA A 57 1.42 -6.50 8.17
C ALA A 57 0.98 -5.04 8.35
N LEU A 58 0.79 -4.29 7.25
CA LEU A 58 0.28 -2.92 7.30
C LEU A 58 -1.16 -2.87 7.85
N TRP A 59 -2.02 -3.77 7.38
CA TRP A 59 -3.41 -3.85 7.86
C TRP A 59 -3.50 -4.19 9.36
N GLU A 60 -2.71 -5.16 9.82
CA GLU A 60 -2.65 -5.49 11.26
C GLU A 60 -2.17 -4.31 12.10
N ALA A 61 -1.11 -3.62 11.65
CA ALA A 61 -0.59 -2.44 12.34
C ALA A 61 -1.61 -1.31 12.40
N GLU A 62 -2.31 -1.03 11.29
CA GLU A 62 -3.36 -0.01 11.24
C GLU A 62 -4.51 -0.33 12.19
N ASN A 63 -4.96 -1.59 12.23
CA ASN A 63 -6.00 -2.02 13.17
C ASN A 63 -5.57 -1.89 14.63
N GLU A 64 -4.34 -2.28 14.95
CA GLU A 64 -3.81 -2.15 16.30
C GLU A 64 -3.69 -0.68 16.73
N MET A 65 -3.23 0.19 15.83
CA MET A 65 -3.21 1.65 16.05
C MET A 65 -4.61 2.21 16.30
N LYS A 66 -5.60 1.80 15.50
CA LYS A 66 -7.01 2.19 15.69
C LYS A 66 -7.55 1.77 17.06
N VAL A 67 -7.30 0.51 17.46
CA VAL A 67 -7.74 -0.01 18.78
C VAL A 67 -7.09 0.77 19.93
N LYS A 68 -5.83 1.17 19.77
CA LYS A 68 -5.08 1.90 20.80
C LYS A 68 -5.26 3.43 20.74
N GLY A 69 -5.99 3.95 19.75
CA GLY A 69 -6.13 5.40 19.54
C GLY A 69 -4.80 6.09 19.19
N ILE A 70 -3.86 5.35 18.60
CA ILE A 70 -2.53 5.85 18.24
C ILE A 70 -2.55 6.36 16.81
N SER A 71 -2.07 7.59 16.59
CA SER A 71 -1.87 8.13 15.24
C SER A 71 -0.67 7.47 14.58
N ALA A 72 -0.75 7.16 13.28
CA ALA A 72 0.37 6.65 12.49
C ALA A 72 1.57 7.62 12.44
N SER A 73 1.36 8.90 12.75
CA SER A 73 2.41 9.93 12.85
C SER A 73 3.06 10.03 14.23
N SER A 74 2.58 9.28 15.23
CA SER A 74 3.15 9.34 16.57
C SER A 74 4.43 8.50 16.68
N PRO A 75 5.32 8.82 17.64
CA PRO A 75 6.48 7.96 17.94
C PRO A 75 6.08 6.52 18.29
N ASP A 76 4.92 6.33 18.91
CA ASP A 76 4.42 5.01 19.34
C ASP A 76 3.99 4.11 18.18
N ALA A 77 3.66 4.69 17.02
CA ALA A 77 3.31 3.95 15.81
C ALA A 77 4.47 3.07 15.32
N GLY A 78 5.71 3.50 15.53
CA GLY A 78 6.90 2.76 15.10
C GLY A 78 7.01 1.39 15.76
N GLY A 79 6.65 1.29 17.05
CA GLY A 79 6.64 0.01 17.78
C GLY A 79 5.61 -0.97 17.23
N ILE A 80 4.42 -0.48 16.89
CA ILE A 80 3.33 -1.29 16.32
C ILE A 80 3.72 -1.80 14.92
N LEU A 81 4.24 -0.93 14.06
CA LEU A 81 4.73 -1.30 12.74
C LEU A 81 5.85 -2.33 12.82
N SER A 82 6.83 -2.12 13.71
CA SER A 82 7.94 -3.06 13.89
C SER A 82 7.47 -4.44 14.35
N ALA A 83 6.49 -4.50 15.26
CA ALA A 83 5.91 -5.76 15.72
C ALA A 83 5.17 -6.50 14.60
N ALA A 84 4.34 -5.79 13.83
CA ALA A 84 3.62 -6.37 12.70
C ALA A 84 4.58 -6.85 11.60
N PHE A 85 5.54 -6.04 11.19
CA PHE A 85 6.54 -6.41 10.18
C PHE A 85 7.34 -7.65 10.61
N SER A 86 7.77 -7.72 11.87
CA SER A 86 8.48 -8.88 12.41
C SER A 86 7.63 -10.15 12.34
N LYS A 87 6.35 -10.07 12.71
CA LYS A 87 5.40 -11.19 12.65
C LYS A 87 5.24 -11.76 11.24
N TRP A 88 5.28 -10.90 10.22
CA TRP A 88 5.13 -11.28 8.82
C TRP A 88 6.47 -11.57 8.11
N GLY A 89 7.58 -11.63 8.85
CA GLY A 89 8.91 -11.94 8.31
C GLY A 89 9.51 -10.80 7.48
N ILE A 90 9.05 -9.56 7.69
CA ILE A 90 9.58 -8.34 7.11
C ILE A 90 10.57 -7.78 8.12
N ALA A 91 11.81 -8.26 8.05
CA ALA A 91 12.83 -7.79 8.97
C ALA A 91 13.30 -6.38 8.59
N PRO A 92 13.47 -5.45 9.56
CA PRO A 92 14.23 -4.24 9.31
C PRO A 92 15.65 -4.64 8.90
N ASN A 93 16.13 -4.13 7.78
CA ASN A 93 17.48 -4.38 7.32
C ASN A 93 18.44 -3.85 8.42
N PRO A 94 19.31 -4.68 9.03
CA PRO A 94 20.05 -4.28 10.22
C PRO A 94 21.14 -3.22 9.96
N LYS A 95 21.28 -2.70 8.74
CA LYS A 95 22.29 -1.68 8.39
C LYS A 95 21.82 -0.79 7.24
N GLN A 96 21.49 0.47 7.54
CA GLN A 96 21.86 1.64 6.74
C GLN A 96 22.16 2.79 7.69
#